data_AF-J0Z2D0-F1
#
_entry.id   AF-J0Z2D0-F1
#
_cell.length_a   1.000
_cell.length_b   1.000
_cell.length_c   1.000
_cell.angle_alpha   90.00
_cell.angle_beta   90.00
_cell.angle_gamma   90.00
#
_symmetry.space_group_name_H-M   'P 1'
#
loop_
_entity.id
_entity.type
_entity.pdbx_description
1 polymer ?
#
loop_
_entity_poly.entity_id
_entity_poly.type
_entity_poly.pdbx_seq_one_letter_code
_entity_poly.pdbx_strand_id
1 'polypeptide(L)'
;MIITVLDGIVVAIILFSAFLAMLRGFSREVLSLMSWAIAAIATLFLFKPVLPFFEQYISNKMVALITTLVTIFIIILIITSIITMKISDFIIDSRIGILDRTIGFLFGALRGLLIMVIGMLLFNSLVKPEQQSDWLKNAKTKPMLDSLGQKIGDLLPKDLDTVLEKAEKLFKKDDANTNDKHPHENMSR
;
A
#
# COMPACT_ATOMS: atom_id res chain seq x y z
N MET A 1 -19.41 -18.74 26.96
CA MET A 1 -18.45 -18.27 25.94
C MET A 1 -18.88 -16.88 25.50
N ILE A 2 -18.09 -15.85 25.77
CA ILE A 2 -18.43 -14.47 25.41
C ILE A 2 -17.59 -14.09 24.18
N ILE A 3 -18.23 -13.75 23.07
CA ILE A 3 -17.59 -13.19 21.88
C ILE A 3 -17.03 -11.83 22.29
N THR A 4 -15.73 -11.59 22.08
CA THR A 4 -15.13 -10.28 22.37
C THR A 4 -15.44 -9.27 21.27
N VAL A 5 -15.28 -7.98 21.57
CA VAL A 5 -15.46 -6.90 20.58
C VAL A 5 -14.53 -7.09 19.39
N LEU A 6 -13.28 -7.53 19.63
CA LEU A 6 -12.33 -7.81 18.55
C LEU A 6 -12.83 -8.93 17.63
N ASP A 7 -13.34 -10.03 18.20
CA ASP A 7 -13.84 -11.15 17.40
C ASP A 7 -15.02 -10.71 16.49
N GLY A 8 -15.90 -9.85 17.01
CA GLY A 8 -16.97 -9.24 16.21
C GLY A 8 -16.44 -8.34 15.08
N ILE A 9 -15.45 -7.49 15.37
CA ILE A 9 -14.81 -6.62 14.37
C ILE A 9 -14.15 -7.44 13.26
N VAL A 10 -13.39 -8.48 13.62
CA VAL A 10 -12.70 -9.35 12.66
C VAL A 10 -13.71 -10.00 11.71
N VAL A 11 -14.76 -10.60 12.25
CA VAL A 11 -15.81 -11.23 11.45
C VAL A 11 -16.51 -10.21 10.57
N ALA A 12 -16.85 -9.03 11.10
CA ALA A 12 -17.51 -7.98 10.34
C ALA A 12 -16.66 -7.50 9.16
N ILE A 13 -15.36 -7.24 9.37
CA ILE A 13 -14.45 -6.78 8.32
C ILE A 13 -14.23 -7.85 7.26
N ILE A 14 -14.02 -9.11 7.67
CA ILE A 14 -13.85 -10.23 6.74
C ILE A 14 -15.11 -10.42 5.88
N LEU A 15 -16.29 -10.48 6.50
CA LEU A 15 -17.55 -10.67 5.79
C LEU A 15 -17.87 -9.49 4.88
N PHE A 16 -17.66 -8.25 5.35
CA PHE A 16 -17.90 -7.07 4.54
C PHE A 16 -16.95 -7.02 3.33
N SER A 17 -15.67 -7.33 3.53
CA SER A 17 -14.68 -7.40 2.45
C SER A 17 -15.02 -8.52 1.45
N ALA A 18 -15.40 -9.70 1.93
CA ALA A 18 -15.83 -10.83 1.12
C ALA A 18 -17.09 -10.49 0.30
N PHE A 19 -18.08 -9.87 0.93
CA PHE A 19 -19.32 -9.47 0.28
C PHE A 19 -19.08 -8.41 -0.81
N LEU A 20 -18.31 -7.36 -0.51
CA LEU A 20 -17.97 -6.34 -1.51
C LEU A 20 -17.20 -6.91 -2.70
N ALA A 21 -16.25 -7.83 -2.46
CA ALA A 21 -15.51 -8.49 -3.52
C ALA A 21 -16.38 -9.46 -4.33
N MET A 22 -17.35 -10.12 -3.70
CA MET A 22 -18.36 -10.92 -4.40
C MET A 22 -19.23 -10.06 -5.33
N LEU A 23 -19.62 -8.86 -4.89
CA LEU A 23 -20.40 -7.93 -5.72
C LEU A 23 -19.60 -7.39 -6.91
N ARG A 24 -18.31 -7.12 -6.73
CA ARG A 24 -17.42 -6.63 -7.79
C ARG A 24 -16.93 -7.74 -8.73
N GLY A 25 -16.71 -8.94 -8.20
CA GLY A 25 -16.06 -10.03 -8.93
C GLY A 25 -14.54 -10.06 -8.72
N PHE A 26 -13.97 -11.28 -8.70
CA PHE A 26 -12.53 -11.50 -8.50
C PHE A 26 -11.68 -10.79 -9.55
N SER A 27 -12.07 -10.88 -10.82
CA SER A 27 -11.30 -10.31 -11.94
C SER A 27 -11.11 -8.81 -11.78
N ARG A 28 -12.18 -8.08 -11.39
CA ARG A 28 -12.10 -6.63 -11.11
C ARG A 28 -11.14 -6.33 -9.97
N GLU A 29 -11.20 -7.13 -8.92
CA GLU A 29 -10.39 -6.92 -7.72
C GLU A 29 -8.90 -7.17 -8.00
N VAL A 30 -8.55 -8.24 -8.72
CA VAL A 30 -7.16 -8.51 -9.12
C VAL A 30 -6.65 -7.46 -10.09
N LEU A 31 -7.44 -7.08 -11.09
CA LEU A 31 -7.07 -6.03 -12.05
C LEU A 31 -6.86 -4.67 -11.39
N SER A 32 -7.66 -4.34 -10.36
CA SER A 32 -7.45 -3.16 -9.53
C SER A 32 -6.11 -3.23 -8.79
N LEU A 33 -5.79 -4.37 -8.16
CA LEU A 33 -4.51 -4.55 -7.48
C LEU A 33 -3.32 -4.48 -8.45
N MET A 34 -3.46 -5.03 -9.65
CA MET A 34 -2.46 -4.89 -10.70
C MET A 34 -2.26 -3.42 -11.10
N SER A 35 -3.34 -2.64 -11.19
CA SER A 35 -3.24 -1.20 -11.51
C SER A 35 -2.43 -0.44 -10.44
N TRP A 36 -2.66 -0.75 -9.15
CA TRP A 36 -1.84 -0.22 -8.05
C TRP A 36 -0.36 -0.62 -8.16
N ALA A 37 -0.08 -1.90 -8.45
CA ALA A 37 1.29 -2.39 -8.60
C ALA A 37 2.01 -1.74 -9.79
N ILE A 38 1.34 -1.66 -10.94
CA ILE A 38 1.87 -1.01 -12.15
C ILE A 38 2.12 0.47 -11.88
N ALA A 39 1.20 1.17 -11.23
CA ALA A 39 1.37 2.58 -10.88
C ALA A 39 2.55 2.80 -9.94
N ALA A 40 2.73 1.96 -8.92
CA ALA A 40 3.86 2.03 -8.01
C ALA A 40 5.19 1.80 -8.75
N ILE A 41 5.28 0.75 -9.56
CA ILE A 41 6.48 0.41 -10.33
C ILE A 41 6.81 1.54 -11.32
N ALA A 42 5.83 2.01 -12.09
CA ALA A 42 6.03 3.10 -13.04
C ALA A 42 6.48 4.40 -12.36
N THR A 43 5.94 4.70 -11.18
CA THR A 43 6.37 5.85 -10.38
C THR A 43 7.84 5.74 -9.99
N LEU A 44 8.30 4.56 -9.56
CA LEU A 44 9.70 4.33 -9.22
C LEU A 44 10.65 4.51 -10.42
N PHE A 45 10.18 4.30 -11.65
CA PHE A 45 10.97 4.55 -12.86
C PHE A 45 10.90 6.01 -13.33
N LEU A 46 9.75 6.67 -13.19
CA LEU A 46 9.49 8.00 -13.75
C LEU A 46 9.82 9.15 -12.80
N PHE A 47 9.95 8.93 -11.50
CA PHE A 47 10.15 10.04 -10.56
C PHE A 47 11.44 10.82 -10.82
N LYS A 48 12.55 10.15 -11.17
CA LYS A 48 13.85 10.79 -11.41
C LYS A 48 13.82 11.85 -12.51
N PRO A 49 13.35 11.56 -13.74
CA PRO A 49 13.29 12.57 -14.79
C PRO A 49 12.24 13.66 -14.55
N VAL A 50 11.21 13.41 -13.73
CA VAL A 50 10.11 14.36 -13.50
C VAL A 50 10.38 15.28 -12.31
N LEU A 51 11.17 14.84 -11.32
CA LEU A 51 11.47 15.60 -10.10
C LEU A 51 11.98 17.03 -10.37
N PRO A 52 12.92 17.28 -11.32
CA PRO A 52 13.42 18.63 -11.58
C PRO A 52 12.33 19.62 -12.02
N PHE A 53 11.24 19.13 -12.62
CA PHE A 53 10.12 19.98 -13.01
C PHE A 53 9.39 20.54 -11.77
N PHE A 54 9.20 19.72 -10.73
CA PHE A 54 8.54 20.15 -9.49
C PHE A 54 9.46 21.01 -8.61
N GLU A 55 10.76 20.74 -8.61
CA GLU A 55 11.75 21.55 -7.88
C GLU A 55 11.82 23.00 -8.37
N GLN A 56 11.41 23.30 -9.61
CA GLN A 56 11.31 24.67 -10.11
C GLN A 56 10.22 25.49 -9.43
N TYR A 57 9.16 24.84 -8.94
CA TYR A 57 8.01 25.50 -8.32
C TYR A 57 7.97 25.32 -6.81
N ILE A 58 8.66 24.31 -6.27
CA ILE A 58 8.65 23.94 -4.85
C ILE A 58 10.08 23.96 -4.30
N SER A 59 10.37 24.94 -3.45
CA SER A 59 11.71 25.11 -2.87
C SER A 59 12.10 24.02 -1.87
N ASN A 60 11.12 23.40 -1.19
CA ASN A 60 11.37 22.32 -0.25
C ASN A 60 11.50 20.99 -1.00
N LYS A 61 12.72 20.43 -1.03
CA LYS A 61 13.04 19.19 -1.76
C LYS A 61 12.20 17.99 -1.33
N MET A 62 11.95 17.82 -0.04
CA MET A 62 11.11 16.72 0.48
C MET A 62 9.67 16.86 -0.01
N VAL A 63 9.13 18.09 0.00
CA VAL A 63 7.79 18.37 -0.51
C VAL A 63 7.73 18.19 -2.03
N ALA A 64 8.75 18.65 -2.77
CA ALA A 64 8.83 18.48 -4.22
C ALA A 64 8.87 16.99 -4.60
N LEU A 65 9.62 16.19 -3.86
CA LEU A 65 9.73 14.75 -4.05
C LEU A 65 8.41 14.02 -3.79
N ILE A 66 7.79 14.27 -2.63
CA ILE A 66 6.50 13.66 -2.29
C ILE A 66 5.45 14.06 -3.33
N THR A 67 5.42 15.34 -3.72
CA THR A 67 4.49 15.85 -4.75
C THR A 67 4.73 15.18 -6.10
N THR A 68 5.99 14.99 -6.50
CA THR A 68 6.35 14.29 -7.74
C THR A 68 5.86 12.85 -7.72
N LEU A 69 6.20 12.09 -6.67
CA LEU A 69 5.80 10.70 -6.51
C LEU A 69 4.28 10.55 -6.54
N VAL A 70 3.57 11.35 -5.74
CA VAL A 70 2.10 11.32 -5.67
C VAL A 70 1.48 11.68 -7.02
N THR A 71 1.97 12.72 -7.68
CA THR A 71 1.40 13.16 -8.96
C THR A 71 1.54 12.09 -10.04
N ILE A 72 2.75 11.53 -10.20
CA ILE A 72 2.99 10.45 -11.18
C ILE A 72 2.14 9.24 -10.82
N PHE A 73 2.14 8.82 -9.56
CA PHE A 73 1.39 7.66 -9.10
C PHE A 73 -0.10 7.79 -9.42
N ILE A 74 -0.71 8.93 -9.10
CA ILE A 74 -2.13 9.17 -9.37
C ILE A 74 -2.43 9.17 -10.87
N ILE A 75 -1.60 9.84 -11.69
CA ILE A 75 -1.79 9.88 -13.15
C ILE A 75 -1.74 8.45 -13.73
N ILE A 76 -0.72 7.67 -13.39
CA ILE A 76 -0.58 6.31 -13.89
C ILE A 76 -1.69 5.40 -13.35
N LEU A 77 -2.05 5.54 -12.07
CA LEU A 77 -3.14 4.79 -11.46
C LEU A 77 -4.46 5.04 -12.18
N ILE A 78 -4.78 6.29 -12.52
CA ILE A 78 -5.99 6.63 -13.28
C ILE A 78 -5.98 5.98 -14.65
N ILE A 79 -4.88 6.12 -15.41
CA ILE A 79 -4.75 5.57 -16.76
C ILE A 79 -4.91 4.04 -16.73
N THR A 80 -4.16 3.36 -15.85
CA THR A 80 -4.20 1.90 -15.71
C THR A 80 -5.55 1.41 -15.23
N SER A 81 -6.18 2.11 -14.28
CA SER A 81 -7.53 1.75 -13.78
C SER A 81 -8.59 1.84 -14.87
N ILE A 82 -8.52 2.86 -15.75
CA ILE A 82 -9.46 2.98 -16.88
C ILE A 82 -9.28 1.82 -17.86
N ILE A 83 -8.03 1.47 -18.18
CA ILE A 83 -7.71 0.36 -19.09
C ILE A 83 -8.21 -0.96 -18.51
N THR A 84 -7.92 -1.23 -17.24
CA THR A 84 -8.29 -2.48 -16.60
C THR A 84 -9.80 -2.59 -16.37
N MET A 85 -10.51 -1.49 -16.13
CA MET A 85 -11.96 -1.48 -16.05
C MET A 85 -12.59 -1.97 -17.36
N LYS A 86 -12.11 -1.48 -18.52
CA LYS A 86 -12.58 -1.93 -19.84
C LYS A 86 -12.30 -3.42 -20.09
N ILE A 87 -11.11 -3.88 -19.71
CA ILE A 87 -10.74 -5.31 -19.82
C ILE A 87 -11.70 -6.14 -18.96
N SER A 88 -11.99 -5.67 -17.75
CA SER A 88 -12.85 -6.40 -16.84
C SER A 88 -14.29 -6.48 -17.31
N ASP A 89 -14.82 -5.44 -17.96
CA ASP A 89 -16.16 -5.48 -18.56
C ASP A 89 -16.25 -6.53 -19.67
N PHE A 90 -15.20 -6.68 -20.47
CA PHE A 90 -15.13 -7.69 -21.54
C PHE A 90 -15.08 -9.13 -21.02
N ILE A 91 -14.37 -9.38 -19.92
CA ILE A 91 -14.21 -10.73 -19.34
C ILE A 91 -15.48 -11.18 -18.62
N ILE A 92 -16.19 -10.25 -17.96
CA ILE A 92 -17.27 -10.57 -17.02
C ILE A 92 -18.61 -10.82 -17.71
N ASP A 93 -18.80 -10.41 -18.96
CA ASP A 93 -20.04 -10.64 -19.73
C ASP A 93 -20.22 -12.10 -20.20
N SER A 94 -19.29 -12.98 -19.83
CA SER A 94 -19.35 -14.42 -20.10
C SER A 94 -20.13 -15.19 -19.02
N ARG A 95 -20.58 -16.41 -19.36
CA ARG A 95 -21.19 -17.42 -18.48
C ARG A 95 -20.38 -17.74 -17.20
N ILE A 96 -19.13 -17.24 -17.13
CA ILE A 96 -18.16 -17.38 -16.04
C ILE A 96 -18.47 -16.44 -14.86
N GLY A 97 -19.37 -15.46 -15.00
CA GLY A 97 -19.65 -14.45 -13.97
C GLY A 97 -20.01 -15.01 -12.57
N ILE A 98 -20.64 -16.18 -12.47
CA ILE A 98 -20.95 -16.80 -11.17
C ILE A 98 -19.68 -17.33 -10.47
N LEU A 99 -18.77 -17.94 -11.23
CA LEU A 99 -17.49 -18.42 -10.72
C LEU A 99 -16.62 -17.24 -10.26
N ASP A 100 -16.58 -16.16 -11.05
CA ASP A 100 -15.83 -14.95 -10.73
C ASP A 100 -16.31 -14.30 -9.41
N ARG A 101 -17.61 -14.31 -9.14
CA ARG A 101 -18.18 -13.81 -7.87
C ARG A 101 -17.87 -14.72 -6.69
N THR A 102 -17.93 -16.04 -6.87
CA THR A 102 -17.61 -17.01 -5.80
C THR A 102 -16.13 -16.96 -5.41
N ILE A 103 -15.23 -16.88 -6.40
CA ILE A 103 -13.80 -16.69 -6.15
C ILE A 103 -13.57 -15.29 -5.55
N GLY A 104 -14.33 -14.29 -5.98
CA GLY A 104 -14.29 -12.94 -5.44
C GLY A 104 -14.62 -12.91 -3.95
N PHE A 105 -15.61 -13.69 -3.52
CA PHE A 105 -15.93 -13.85 -2.09
C PHE A 105 -14.73 -14.38 -1.29
N LEU A 106 -14.12 -15.47 -1.75
CA LEU A 106 -12.95 -16.06 -1.07
C LEU A 106 -11.77 -15.08 -1.04
N PHE A 107 -11.50 -14.42 -2.17
CA PHE A 107 -10.46 -13.41 -2.27
C PHE A 107 -10.72 -12.24 -1.30
N GLY A 108 -11.95 -11.73 -1.25
CA GLY A 108 -12.34 -10.66 -0.36
C GLY A 108 -12.26 -11.05 1.12
N ALA A 109 -12.56 -12.31 1.46
CA ALA A 109 -12.38 -12.84 2.81
C ALA A 109 -10.90 -12.86 3.21
N LEU A 110 -10.03 -13.35 2.31
CA LEU A 110 -8.57 -13.33 2.52
C LEU A 110 -8.04 -11.90 2.64
N ARG A 111 -8.54 -10.97 1.81
CA ARG A 111 -8.19 -9.54 1.90
C ARG A 111 -8.63 -8.94 3.24
N GLY A 112 -9.84 -9.22 3.69
CA GLY A 112 -10.34 -8.76 4.98
C GLY A 112 -9.51 -9.31 6.15
N LEU A 113 -9.09 -10.57 6.07
CA LEU A 113 -8.20 -11.18 7.04
C LEU A 113 -6.83 -10.49 7.03
N LEU A 114 -6.26 -10.25 5.85
CA LEU A 114 -4.99 -9.55 5.69
C LEU A 114 -5.04 -8.15 6.30
N ILE A 115 -6.12 -7.40 6.07
CA ILE A 115 -6.35 -6.07 6.67
C ILE A 115 -6.33 -6.18 8.21
N MET A 116 -6.98 -7.18 8.79
CA MET A 116 -6.96 -7.40 10.24
C MET A 116 -5.58 -7.77 10.77
N VAL A 117 -4.84 -8.61 10.06
CA VAL A 117 -3.46 -8.98 10.43
C VAL A 117 -2.55 -7.76 10.43
N ILE A 118 -2.56 -6.98 9.35
CA ILE A 118 -1.76 -5.74 9.25
C ILE A 118 -2.20 -4.73 10.31
N GLY A 119 -3.51 -4.57 10.53
CA GLY A 119 -4.05 -3.70 11.57
C GLY A 119 -3.57 -4.10 12.97
N MET A 120 -3.59 -5.40 13.30
CA MET A 120 -3.07 -5.91 14.57
C MET A 120 -1.56 -5.75 14.69
N LEU A 121 -0.80 -5.96 13.62
CA LEU A 121 0.64 -5.71 13.61
C LEU A 121 0.96 -4.24 13.92
N LEU A 122 0.29 -3.30 13.25
CA LEU A 122 0.45 -1.88 13.50
C LEU A 122 0.02 -1.52 14.93
N PHE A 123 -1.11 -2.07 15.40
CA PHE A 123 -1.57 -1.84 16.76
C PHE A 123 -0.58 -2.34 17.81
N ASN A 124 -0.07 -3.56 17.67
CA ASN A 124 0.93 -4.13 18.58
C ASN A 124 2.27 -3.38 18.52
N SER A 125 2.60 -2.76 17.38
CA SER A 125 3.78 -1.91 17.25
C SER A 125 3.62 -0.55 17.95
N LEU A 126 2.39 -0.04 18.08
CA LEU A 126 2.10 1.24 18.73
C LEU A 126 1.76 1.08 20.21
N VAL A 127 1.15 -0.04 20.61
CA VAL A 127 0.62 -0.28 21.94
C VAL A 127 1.25 -1.53 22.56
N LYS A 128 1.98 -1.32 23.65
CA LYS A 128 2.66 -2.41 24.38
C LYS A 128 1.65 -3.41 24.96
N PRO A 129 1.97 -4.71 25.03
CA PRO A 129 1.07 -5.74 25.53
C PRO A 129 0.46 -5.46 26.92
N GLU A 130 1.22 -4.81 27.80
CA GLU A 130 0.80 -4.52 29.17
C GLU A 130 -0.36 -3.51 29.20
N GLN A 131 -0.38 -2.58 28.24
CA GLN A 131 -1.38 -1.52 28.10
C GLN A 131 -2.63 -1.97 27.33
N GLN A 132 -2.65 -3.18 26.78
CA GLN A 132 -3.80 -3.68 26.03
C GLN A 132 -4.98 -3.99 26.97
N SER A 133 -6.18 -3.57 26.57
CA SER A 133 -7.41 -3.80 27.32
C SER A 133 -7.89 -5.27 27.23
N ASP A 134 -8.70 -5.69 28.19
CA ASP A 134 -9.20 -7.06 28.32
C ASP A 134 -10.06 -7.52 27.14
N TRP A 135 -10.76 -6.62 26.45
CA TRP A 135 -11.53 -6.97 25.25
C TRP A 135 -10.65 -7.39 24.06
N LEU A 136 -9.37 -7.01 24.08
CA LEU A 136 -8.39 -7.36 23.06
C LEU A 136 -7.59 -8.60 23.50
N LYS A 137 -7.10 -8.62 24.74
CA LYS A 137 -6.30 -9.74 25.29
C LYS A 137 -7.04 -11.07 25.28
N ASN A 138 -8.34 -11.05 25.57
CA ASN A 138 -9.17 -12.26 25.67
C ASN A 138 -9.80 -12.69 24.34
N ALA A 139 -9.50 -11.98 23.24
CA ALA A 139 -10.09 -12.28 21.94
C ALA A 139 -9.56 -13.60 21.37
N LYS A 140 -10.46 -14.43 20.84
CA LYS A 140 -10.10 -15.74 20.27
C LYS A 140 -9.32 -15.62 18.96
N THR A 141 -9.63 -14.58 18.19
CA THR A 141 -9.00 -14.29 16.92
C THR A 141 -7.58 -13.71 17.07
N LYS A 142 -7.25 -13.12 18.23
CA LYS A 142 -5.96 -12.45 18.43
C LYS A 142 -4.73 -13.36 18.23
N PRO A 143 -4.63 -14.57 18.83
CA PRO A 143 -3.47 -15.44 18.61
C PRO A 143 -3.29 -15.84 17.14
N MET A 144 -4.39 -16.04 16.41
CA MET A 144 -4.35 -16.31 14.98
C MET A 144 -3.83 -15.09 14.20
N LEU A 145 -4.30 -13.88 14.50
CA LEU A 145 -3.83 -12.66 13.85
C LEU A 145 -2.36 -12.37 14.15
N ASP A 146 -1.95 -12.53 15.41
CA ASP A 146 -0.56 -12.31 15.84
C ASP A 146 0.39 -13.32 15.17
N SER A 147 0.02 -14.60 15.11
CA SER A 147 0.86 -15.62 14.46
C SER A 147 0.96 -15.45 12.94
N LEU A 148 -0.13 -15.08 12.27
CA LEU A 148 -0.09 -14.72 10.85
C LEU A 148 0.73 -13.45 10.63
N GLY A 149 0.61 -12.47 11.53
CA GLY A 149 1.39 -11.25 11.48
C GLY A 149 2.88 -11.49 11.63
N GLN A 150 3.29 -12.34 12.57
CA GLN A 150 4.69 -12.73 12.75
C GLN A 150 5.24 -13.40 11.49
N LYS A 151 4.49 -14.33 10.88
CA LYS A 151 4.90 -14.96 9.62
C LYS A 151 5.09 -13.95 8.49
N ILE A 152 4.20 -12.96 8.38
CA ILE A 152 4.36 -11.87 7.40
C ILE A 152 5.58 -11.01 7.74
N GLY A 153 5.80 -10.70 9.02
CA GLY A 153 6.95 -9.94 9.51
C GLY A 153 8.29 -10.66 9.24
N ASP A 154 8.33 -11.98 9.41
CA ASP A 154 9.53 -12.79 9.14
C ASP A 154 9.88 -12.87 7.65
N LEU A 155 8.88 -12.70 6.78
CA LEU A 155 9.06 -12.60 5.33
C LEU A 155 9.53 -11.21 4.89
N LEU A 156 9.37 -10.18 5.72
CA LEU A 156 9.93 -8.88 5.44
C LEU A 156 11.46 -8.95 5.62
N PRO A 157 12.25 -8.35 4.71
CA PRO A 157 13.69 -8.29 4.85
C PRO A 157 14.06 -7.68 6.21
N LYS A 158 14.87 -8.37 7.01
CA LYS A 158 15.28 -7.87 8.34
C LYS A 158 16.03 -6.54 8.26
N ASP A 159 16.55 -6.21 7.08
CA ASP A 159 17.27 -4.98 6.81
C ASP A 159 16.38 -3.86 6.26
N LEU A 160 15.09 -3.79 6.66
CA LEU A 160 14.23 -2.65 6.32
C LEU A 160 14.93 -1.33 6.64
N ASP A 161 15.67 -1.25 7.75
CA ASP A 161 16.45 -0.08 8.11
C ASP A 161 17.51 0.26 7.06
N THR A 162 18.18 -0.73 6.47
CA THR A 162 19.15 -0.48 5.39
C THR A 162 18.47 -0.12 4.07
N VAL A 163 17.28 -0.65 3.79
CA VAL A 163 16.49 -0.28 2.60
C VAL A 163 15.98 1.14 2.74
N LEU A 164 15.52 1.52 3.93
CA LEU A 164 15.11 2.87 4.27
C LEU A 164 16.30 3.83 4.25
N GLU A 165 17.45 3.43 4.80
CA GLU A 165 18.68 4.23 4.77
C GLU A 165 19.24 4.35 3.35
N LYS A 166 19.15 3.29 2.54
CA LYS A 166 19.56 3.33 1.12
C LYS A 166 18.59 4.17 0.30
N ALA A 167 17.29 4.09 0.57
CA ALA A 167 16.30 4.99 -0.01
C ALA A 167 16.59 6.44 0.40
N GLU A 168 16.78 6.72 1.69
CA GLU A 168 17.16 8.05 2.20
C GLU A 168 18.46 8.54 1.56
N LYS A 169 19.50 7.71 1.49
CA LYS A 169 20.77 8.06 0.84
C LYS A 169 20.62 8.28 -0.66
N LEU A 170 19.77 7.53 -1.35
CA LEU A 170 19.44 7.81 -2.75
C LEU A 170 18.75 9.17 -2.87
N PHE A 171 17.82 9.49 -1.97
CA PHE A 171 17.15 10.79 -1.95
C PHE A 171 18.09 11.94 -1.54
N LYS A 172 19.05 11.70 -0.64
CA LYS A 172 19.95 12.72 -0.05
C LYS A 172 21.24 12.92 -0.86
N LYS A 173 21.70 11.91 -1.59
CA LYS A 173 22.87 12.01 -2.49
C LYS A 173 22.57 12.89 -3.70
N ASP A 174 21.32 12.88 -4.16
CA ASP A 174 20.84 13.80 -5.21
C ASP A 174 20.75 15.25 -4.68
N ASP A 175 20.58 15.46 -3.37
CA ASP A 175 20.62 16.78 -2.75
C ASP A 175 22.00 17.44 -2.80
N ALA A 176 23.07 16.65 -2.63
CA ALA A 176 24.45 17.14 -2.54
C ALA A 176 25.05 17.49 -3.92
N ASN A 177 24.73 16.71 -4.96
CA ASN A 177 25.27 16.93 -6.31
C ASN A 177 24.67 18.15 -7.03
N THR A 178 23.61 18.74 -6.46
CA THR A 178 22.94 19.94 -6.99
C THR A 178 23.56 21.24 -6.44
N ASN A 179 24.30 21.19 -5.32
CA ASN A 179 24.86 22.38 -4.66
C ASN A 179 26.27 22.77 -5.15
N ASP A 180 26.97 21.89 -5.87
CA ASP A 180 28.34 22.14 -6.37
C ASP A 180 28.40 22.79 -7.77
N LYS A 181 27.25 23.09 -8.39
CA LYS A 181 27.19 23.66 -9.75
C LYS A 181 27.02 25.18 -9.83
N HIS A 182 27.29 25.91 -8.74
CA HIS A 182 27.55 27.35 -8.83
C HIS A 182 28.92 27.70 -8.22
N PRO A 183 30.02 27.50 -8.96
CA PRO A 183 31.24 28.22 -8.67
C PRO A 183 30.97 29.71 -8.89
N HIS A 184 31.31 30.52 -7.91
CA HIS A 184 31.25 31.97 -7.92
C HIS A 184 31.82 32.58 -9.22
N GLU A 185 30.96 32.91 -10.17
CA GLU A 185 31.26 33.75 -11.33
C GLU A 185 30.66 35.14 -11.08
N ASN A 186 31.33 35.94 -10.25
CA ASN A 186 31.52 37.38 -10.44
C ASN A 186 32.08 38.02 -9.17
N MET A 187 33.41 38.09 -9.12
CA MET A 187 34.11 39.13 -8.37
C MET A 187 35.11 39.77 -9.34
N SER A 188 34.58 40.41 -10.38
CA SER A 188 35.33 41.38 -11.18
C SER A 188 34.38 42.34 -11.88
N ARG A 189 34.01 43.42 -11.19
CA ARG A 189 33.91 44.80 -11.72
C ARG A 189 33.44 45.76 -10.63
#